data_AF-A0A8C5Y9M5-F1
#
_entry.id   AF-A0A8C5Y9M5-F1
#
_cell.length_a   1.000
_cell.length_b   1.000
_cell.length_c   1.000
_cell.angle_alpha   90.00
_cell.angle_beta   90.00
_cell.angle_gamma   90.00
#
_symmetry.space_group_name_H-M   'P 1'
#
loop_
_entity.id
_entity.type
_entity.pdbx_description
1 polymer ?
#
loop_
_entity_poly.entity_id
_entity_poly.type
_entity_poly.pdbx_seq_one_letter_code
_entity_poly.pdbx_strand_id
1 'polypeptide(L)'
;MDAKSRNCLLQHKAALEKDIKTPYIMDHMVGDGVLTTLEEEEVRNESTQQKRAALLIKMILKKDNYCYISFYNALLHEGYKDLAALLQDGIPVVSSSSDKDSVGRITTYGLYP
;
A
#
# COMPACT_ATOMS: atom_id res chain seq x y z
N MET A 1 -10.21 -0.36 9.04
CA MET A 1 -9.04 -1.27 9.11
C MET A 1 -9.08 -2.14 10.39
N ASP A 2 -8.54 -3.36 10.33
CA ASP A 2 -8.36 -4.30 11.46
C ASP A 2 -7.48 -3.75 12.60
N ALA A 3 -7.75 -4.18 13.84
CA ALA A 3 -6.97 -3.76 15.01
C ALA A 3 -5.48 -4.13 14.90
N LYS A 4 -5.15 -5.29 14.32
CA LYS A 4 -3.76 -5.74 14.11
C LYS A 4 -3.02 -4.81 13.15
N SER A 5 -3.63 -4.51 12.01
CA SER A 5 -3.09 -3.63 10.97
C SER A 5 -2.94 -2.21 11.48
N ARG A 6 -3.93 -1.72 12.25
CA ARG A 6 -3.88 -0.43 12.92
C ARG A 6 -2.72 -0.34 13.91
N ASN A 7 -2.52 -1.37 14.73
CA ASN A 7 -1.43 -1.41 15.70
C ASN A 7 -0.06 -1.44 15.00
N CYS A 8 0.10 -2.26 13.96
CA CYS A 8 1.34 -2.30 13.18
C CYS A 8 1.67 -0.96 12.52
N LEU A 9 0.68 -0.28 11.92
CA LEU A 9 0.90 1.04 11.33
C LEU A 9 1.31 2.07 12.39
N LEU A 10 0.67 2.06 13.56
CA LEU A 10 0.98 2.98 14.66
C LEU A 10 2.36 2.73 15.25
N GLN A 11 2.75 1.47 15.41
CA GLN A 11 4.06 1.08 15.93
C GLN A 11 5.20 1.57 15.03
N HIS A 12 5.02 1.51 13.70
CA HIS A 12 6.05 1.88 12.72
C HIS A 12 5.87 3.29 12.14
N LYS A 13 4.86 4.04 12.60
CA LYS A 13 4.54 5.41 12.17
C LYS A 13 5.76 6.33 12.19
N ALA A 14 6.56 6.29 13.26
CA ALA A 14 7.71 7.18 13.41
C ALA A 14 8.81 6.93 12.34
N ALA A 15 9.03 5.67 11.95
CA ALA A 15 9.98 5.32 10.90
C ALA A 15 9.44 5.75 9.53
N LEU A 16 8.16 5.47 9.27
CA LEU A 16 7.47 5.87 8.04
C LEU A 16 7.52 7.39 7.87
N GLU A 17 7.22 8.16 8.92
CA GLU A 17 7.23 9.63 8.86
C GLU A 17 8.57 10.24 8.47
N LYS A 18 9.66 9.57 8.84
CA LYS A 18 11.02 10.04 8.60
C LYS A 18 11.52 9.64 7.21
N ASP A 19 11.23 8.42 6.79
CA ASP A 19 11.87 7.81 5.62
C ASP A 19 11.00 7.81 4.35
N ILE A 20 9.67 7.95 4.44
CA ILE A 20 8.80 7.91 3.24
C ILE A 20 8.73 9.25 2.51
N LYS A 21 8.74 9.19 1.18
CA LYS A 21 8.40 10.33 0.33
C LYS A 21 6.94 10.28 -0.08
N THR A 22 6.14 11.16 0.52
CA THR A 22 4.69 11.24 0.25
C THR A 22 4.30 11.46 -1.21
N PRO A 23 4.98 12.26 -2.06
CA PRO A 23 4.51 12.55 -3.41
C PRO A 23 4.30 11.30 -4.27
N TYR A 24 5.27 10.37 -4.25
CA TYR A 24 5.21 9.17 -5.07
C TYR A 24 4.22 8.14 -4.54
N ILE A 25 4.18 7.99 -3.21
CA ILE A 25 3.22 7.10 -2.54
C ILE A 25 1.79 7.58 -2.83
N MET A 26 1.54 8.89 -2.73
CA MET A 26 0.22 9.46 -2.97
C MET A 26 -0.22 9.31 -4.41
N ASP A 27 0.67 9.48 -5.39
CA ASP A 27 0.35 9.27 -6.81
C ASP A 27 -0.17 7.86 -7.05
N HIS A 28 0.51 6.85 -6.49
CA HIS A 28 0.09 5.46 -6.56
C HIS A 28 -1.24 5.22 -5.83
N MET A 29 -1.45 5.85 -4.67
CA MET A 29 -2.68 5.73 -3.89
C MET A 29 -3.89 6.43 -4.54
N VAL A 30 -3.67 7.54 -5.24
CA VAL A 30 -4.68 8.23 -6.05
C VAL A 30 -5.03 7.38 -7.27
N GLY A 31 -4.02 6.79 -7.92
CA GLY A 31 -4.19 5.84 -9.03
C GLY A 31 -5.01 4.60 -8.62
N ASP A 32 -4.79 4.07 -7.42
CA ASP A 32 -5.55 2.96 -6.84
C ASP A 32 -6.96 3.37 -6.36
N GLY A 33 -7.30 4.67 -6.39
CA GLY A 33 -8.58 5.21 -5.94
C GLY A 33 -8.77 5.19 -4.42
N VAL A 34 -7.70 4.95 -3.64
CA VAL A 34 -7.76 4.91 -2.18
C VAL A 34 -7.54 6.28 -1.54
N LEU A 35 -6.94 7.22 -2.28
CA LEU A 35 -6.76 8.61 -1.89
C LEU A 35 -7.45 9.51 -2.92
N THR A 36 -8.12 10.56 -2.45
CA THR A 36 -8.69 11.58 -3.34
C THR A 36 -7.67 12.69 -3.62
N THR A 37 -7.84 13.40 -4.74
CA THR A 37 -7.00 14.55 -5.10
C THR A 37 -7.05 15.69 -4.06
N LEU A 38 -8.17 15.84 -3.35
CA LEU A 38 -8.29 16.80 -2.24
C LEU A 38 -7.41 16.41 -1.05
N GLU A 39 -7.43 15.12 -0.67
CA GLU A 39 -6.58 14.61 0.41
C GLU A 39 -5.10 14.72 0.04
N GLU A 40 -4.75 14.46 -1.22
CA GLU A 40 -3.41 14.66 -1.75
C GLU A 40 -2.95 16.11 -1.61
N GLU A 41 -3.80 17.06 -2.00
CA GLU A 41 -3.50 18.48 -1.90
C GLU A 41 -3.34 18.93 -0.44
N GLU A 42 -4.18 18.43 0.47
CA GLU A 42 -4.07 18.69 1.91
C GLU A 42 -2.72 18.21 2.48
N VAL A 43 -2.30 16.99 2.12
CA VAL A 43 -1.00 16.44 2.49
C VAL A 43 0.15 17.20 1.83
N ARG A 44 -0.03 17.72 0.62
CA ARG A 44 0.99 18.51 -0.10
C ARG A 44 1.13 19.92 0.49
N ASN A 45 0.04 20.51 1.00
CA ASN A 45 0.01 21.82 1.64
C ASN A 45 0.75 21.85 2.98
N GLU A 46 1.03 20.68 3.57
CA GLU A 46 1.81 20.58 4.79
C GLU A 46 3.25 21.08 4.61
N SER A 47 3.78 21.68 5.68
CA SER A 47 5.01 22.48 5.67
C SER A 47 6.30 21.66 5.64
N THR A 48 6.29 20.47 6.24
CA THR A 48 7.47 19.58 6.30
C THR A 48 7.10 18.19 5.82
N GLN A 49 8.04 17.49 5.16
CA GLN A 49 7.85 16.11 4.72
C GLN A 49 7.31 15.20 5.83
N GLN A 50 7.85 15.34 7.05
CA GLN A 50 7.40 14.58 8.21
C GLN A 50 5.91 14.82 8.53
N LYS A 51 5.44 16.08 8.48
CA LYS A 51 4.01 16.37 8.66
C LYS A 51 3.17 15.82 7.53
N ARG A 52 3.65 15.91 6.27
CA ARG A 52 2.97 15.29 5.12
C ARG A 52 2.78 13.79 5.37
N ALA A 53 3.85 13.10 5.72
CA ALA A 53 3.83 11.67 5.99
C ALA A 53 2.94 11.33 7.19
N ALA A 54 3.00 12.12 8.26
CA ALA A 54 2.16 11.95 9.44
C ALA A 54 0.67 12.08 9.11
N LEU A 55 0.30 13.06 8.28
CA LEU A 55 -1.07 13.29 7.84
C LEU A 55 -1.56 12.13 6.96
N LEU A 56 -0.75 11.70 6.01
CA LEU A 56 -1.05 10.54 5.15
C LEU A 56 -1.29 9.26 5.97
N ILE A 57 -0.39 8.95 6.91
CA ILE A 57 -0.53 7.80 7.81
C ILE A 57 -1.80 7.91 8.66
N LYS A 58 -2.11 9.12 9.16
CA LYS A 58 -3.32 9.39 9.93
C LYS A 58 -4.60 9.19 9.10
N MET A 59 -4.56 9.49 7.80
CA MET A 59 -5.65 9.19 6.88
C MET A 59 -5.81 7.70 6.68
N ILE A 60 -4.72 6.98 6.40
CA ILE A 60 -4.73 5.52 6.24
C ILE A 60 -5.29 4.82 7.49
N LEU A 61 -4.96 5.31 8.69
CA LEU A 61 -5.50 4.79 9.96
C LEU A 61 -7.03 4.85 10.07
N LYS A 62 -7.65 5.80 9.38
CA LYS A 62 -9.11 5.99 9.38
C LYS A 62 -9.81 5.23 8.25
N LYS A 63 -9.05 4.67 7.29
CA LYS A 63 -9.58 3.98 6.11
C LYS A 63 -9.65 2.46 6.29
N ASP A 64 -10.08 1.79 5.23
CA ASP A 64 -10.28 0.35 5.17
C ASP A 64 -8.99 -0.44 4.90
N ASN A 65 -9.07 -1.76 5.07
CA ASN A 65 -7.95 -2.68 4.85
C ASN A 65 -7.35 -2.57 3.43
N TYR A 66 -8.18 -2.24 2.44
CA TYR A 66 -7.74 -2.03 1.07
C TYR A 66 -6.76 -0.85 0.94
N CYS A 67 -6.99 0.24 1.68
CA CYS A 67 -6.08 1.40 1.71
C CYS A 67 -4.71 1.03 2.30
N TYR A 68 -4.71 0.18 3.34
CA TYR A 68 -3.46 -0.33 3.92
C TYR A 68 -2.65 -1.16 2.93
N ILE A 69 -3.32 -2.03 2.16
CA ILE A 69 -2.67 -2.89 1.16
C ILE A 69 -2.12 -2.06 0.00
N SER A 70 -2.89 -1.10 -0.52
CA SER A 70 -2.43 -0.18 -1.56
C SER A 70 -1.21 0.62 -1.08
N PHE A 71 -1.23 1.14 0.15
CA PHE A 71 -0.08 1.83 0.74
C PHE A 71 1.16 0.92 0.86
N TYR A 72 0.98 -0.33 1.27
CA TYR A 72 2.07 -1.32 1.30
C TYR A 72 2.64 -1.60 -0.09
N ASN A 73 1.78 -1.76 -1.10
CA ASN A 73 2.21 -1.96 -2.49
C ASN A 73 2.96 -0.74 -3.02
N ALA A 74 2.50 0.47 -2.70
CA ALA A 74 3.18 1.71 -3.07
C ALA A 74 4.58 1.77 -2.43
N LEU A 75 4.73 1.38 -1.16
CA LEU A 75 6.03 1.31 -0.50
C LEU A 75 6.98 0.32 -1.20
N LEU A 76 6.48 -0.86 -1.59
CA LEU A 76 7.26 -1.84 -2.33
C LEU A 76 7.67 -1.34 -3.72
N HIS A 77 6.76 -0.70 -4.43
CA HIS A 77 6.97 -0.16 -5.77
C HIS A 77 8.03 0.95 -5.76
N GLU A 78 7.98 1.81 -4.75
CA GLU A 78 8.95 2.88 -4.53
C GLU A 78 10.30 2.39 -3.98
N GLY A 79 10.43 1.10 -3.67
CA GLY A 79 11.68 0.48 -3.21
C GLY A 79 11.92 0.53 -1.70
N TYR A 80 10.94 0.97 -0.90
CA TYR A 80 10.99 0.96 0.56
C TYR A 80 10.72 -0.44 1.14
N LYS A 81 11.52 -1.43 0.73
CA LYS A 81 11.34 -2.84 1.10
C LYS A 81 11.45 -3.07 2.61
N ASP A 82 12.33 -2.36 3.30
CA ASP A 82 12.50 -2.48 4.75
C ASP A 82 11.25 -1.96 5.49
N LEU A 83 10.72 -0.81 5.07
CA LEU A 83 9.49 -0.25 5.64
C LEU A 83 8.27 -1.12 5.32
N ALA A 84 8.22 -1.68 4.11
CA ALA A 84 7.20 -2.64 3.73
C ALA A 84 7.28 -3.89 4.61
N ALA A 85 8.47 -4.47 4.80
CA ALA A 85 8.65 -5.65 5.66
C ALA A 85 8.14 -5.43 7.10
N LEU A 86 8.35 -4.23 7.66
CA LEU A 86 7.81 -3.85 8.97
C LEU A 86 6.27 -3.82 9.02
N LEU A 87 5.63 -3.51 7.89
CA LEU A 87 4.18 -3.49 7.75
C LEU A 87 3.60 -4.86 7.39
N GLN A 88 4.41 -5.79 6.86
CA GLN A 88 3.98 -7.10 6.39
C GLN A 88 3.26 -7.91 7.47
N ASP A 89 3.75 -7.86 8.72
CA ASP A 89 3.12 -8.53 9.87
C ASP A 89 1.70 -8.03 10.19
N GLY A 90 1.44 -6.77 9.81
CA GLY A 90 0.18 -6.07 10.01
C GLY A 90 -0.78 -6.20 8.85
N ILE A 91 -0.36 -6.72 7.69
CA ILE A 91 -1.25 -6.87 6.54
C ILE A 91 -2.39 -7.82 6.93
N PRO A 92 -3.65 -7.34 6.92
CA PRO A 92 -4.76 -8.25 7.09
C PRO A 92 -4.68 -9.23 5.92
N VAL A 93 -4.76 -10.53 6.20
CA VAL A 93 -4.83 -11.57 5.16
C VAL A 93 -6.18 -11.40 4.46
N VAL A 94 -6.27 -10.38 3.62
CA VAL A 94 -7.26 -10.31 2.57
C VAL A 94 -6.74 -11.36 1.62
N SER A 95 -7.33 -12.56 1.67
CA SER A 95 -7.12 -13.58 0.66
C SER A 95 -7.42 -12.97 -0.70
N SER A 96 -6.43 -12.31 -1.29
CA SER A 96 -6.37 -12.16 -2.72
C SER A 96 -5.96 -13.54 -3.18
N SER A 97 -6.97 -14.41 -3.35
CA SER A 97 -6.93 -15.47 -4.34
C SER A 97 -6.77 -14.81 -5.71
N SER A 98 -5.62 -14.19 -5.92
CA SER A 98 -5.05 -14.01 -7.23
C SER A 98 -4.11 -15.19 -7.38
N ASP A 99 -4.70 -16.38 -7.46
CA ASP A 99 -4.16 -17.48 -8.24
C ASP A 99 -3.97 -16.90 -9.65
N LYS A 100 -2.83 -16.24 -9.85
CA LYS A 100 -2.33 -15.92 -11.17
C LYS A 100 -1.75 -17.22 -11.70
N ASP A 101 -2.64 -18.19 -11.92
CA ASP A 101 -2.38 -19.37 -12.72
C ASP A 101 -2.27 -18.88 -14.17
N SER A 102 -1.09 -18.39 -14.50
CA SER A 102 -0.73 -17.90 -15.83
C SER A 102 0.66 -18.39 -16.20
N VAL A 103 0.85 -19.70 -16.11
CA VAL A 103 1.82 -20.47 -16.92
C VAL A 103 1.25 -21.88 -17.04
N GLY A 104 0.55 -22.24 -18.10
CA GLY A 104 1.24 -22.75 -19.28
C GLY A 104 0.26 -23.38 -20.24
N ARG A 105 0.26 -22.85 -21.45
CA ARG A 105 -0.50 -23.32 -22.62
C ARG A 105 -0.07 -24.75 -22.93
N ILE A 106 -0.97 -25.73 -22.85
CA ILE A 106 -0.79 -27.01 -23.56
C ILE A 106 -1.88 -27.07 -24.63
N THR A 107 -1.52 -26.54 -25.80
CA THR A 107 -2.19 -26.87 -27.05
C THR A 107 -1.79 -28.29 -27.46
N THR A 108 -2.61 -29.28 -27.13
CA THR A 108 -2.47 -30.63 -27.70
C THR A 108 -3.26 -30.69 -28.99
N TYR A 109 -2.61 -30.37 -30.11
CA TYR A 109 -3.11 -30.69 -31.44
C TYR A 109 -2.61 -32.09 -31.84
N GLY A 110 -3.55 -33.00 -32.12
CA GLY A 110 -3.41 -34.13 -33.05
C GLY A 110 -2.86 -35.45 -32.47
N LEU A 111 -3.64 -36.54 -32.51
CA LEU A 111 -3.64 -37.46 -33.66
C LEU A 111 -4.75 -38.53 -33.55
N TYR A 112 -5.39 -38.80 -34.69
CA TYR A 112 -6.39 -39.82 -35.02
C TYR A 112 -5.87 -41.27 -34.85
N PRO A 113 -6.78 -42.26 -34.84
CA PRO A 113 -6.79 -43.23 -35.94
C PRO A 113 -8.05 -43.20 -36.80
#